data_AF-A0AAD6B1G1-F1
#
_entry.id   AF-A0AAD6B1G1-F1
#
_cell.length_a   1.000
_cell.length_b   1.000
_cell.length_c   1.000
_cell.angle_alpha   90.00
_cell.angle_beta   90.00
_cell.angle_gamma   90.00
#
_symmetry.space_group_name_H-M   'P 1'
#
loop_
_entity.id
_entity.type
_entity.pdbx_description
1 polymer ?
#
loop_
_entity_poly.entity_id
_entity_poly.type
_entity_poly.pdbx_seq_one_letter_code
_entity_poly.pdbx_strand_id
1 'polypeptide(L)'
;MMNPAFLSVALLLLVLLPGAPARKDSPESDSPESNPGESNSDESNPDCVTPFSILVSNSVTIAPNKTYSACVVCRGTLLGEMTRLQKKNKGFRFTYTEDPNYGPYLQSVNGLNGSTKDRTYWELLVKKANETIRLNVGIGAFIPSENDQIILNFKEY
;
A
#
# COMPACT_ATOMS: atom_id res chain seq x y z
N MET A 1 13.32 -24.17 38.82
CA MET A 1 14.47 -23.39 39.33
C MET A 1 14.22 -21.92 38.98
N MET A 2 14.41 -21.06 39.97
CA MET A 2 13.94 -19.67 40.08
C MET A 2 14.74 -18.68 39.21
N ASN A 3 14.06 -17.59 38.84
CA ASN A 3 14.53 -16.37 38.13
C ASN A 3 15.64 -15.63 38.93
N PRO A 4 16.32 -14.59 38.38
CA PRO A 4 15.72 -13.26 38.54
C PRO A 4 15.94 -12.24 37.41
N ALA A 5 14.98 -11.31 37.38
CA ALA A 5 14.96 -10.04 36.66
C ALA A 5 15.84 -8.97 37.33
N PHE A 6 16.24 -7.96 36.54
CA PHE A 6 16.62 -6.61 36.99
C PHE A 6 16.09 -5.60 35.94
N LEU A 7 15.00 -4.87 36.24
CA LEU A 7 14.92 -3.46 36.68
C LEU A 7 15.46 -2.44 35.63
N SER A 8 14.59 -1.65 34.99
CA SER A 8 14.09 -0.30 35.40
C SER A 8 15.00 0.81 34.84
N VAL A 9 14.55 1.91 34.22
CA VAL A 9 13.70 2.99 34.74
C VAL A 9 13.11 3.79 33.58
N ALA A 10 11.80 4.10 33.64
CA ALA A 10 11.16 5.13 32.85
C ALA A 10 11.36 6.50 33.51
N LEU A 11 11.74 7.53 32.75
CA LEU A 11 11.85 8.90 33.24
C LEU A 11 10.74 9.76 32.62
N LEU A 12 9.73 10.04 33.44
CA LEU A 12 8.67 11.02 33.17
C LEU A 12 9.11 12.36 33.80
N LEU A 13 9.15 13.44 33.02
CA LEU A 13 9.32 14.80 33.53
C LEU A 13 8.11 15.64 33.14
N LEU A 14 7.17 15.75 34.08
CA LEU A 14 6.12 16.77 34.11
C LEU A 14 6.66 17.95 34.92
N VAL A 15 6.71 19.14 34.32
CA VAL A 15 6.93 20.40 35.04
C VAL A 15 5.64 21.20 35.01
N LEU A 16 5.02 21.31 36.17
CA LEU A 16 3.91 22.20 36.51
C LEU A 16 4.46 23.58 36.91
N LEU A 17 3.90 24.67 36.37
CA LEU A 17 4.01 26.02 36.92
C LEU A 17 2.60 26.60 37.13
N PRO A 18 2.31 27.25 38.28
CA PRO A 18 1.00 27.84 38.57
C PRO A 18 0.94 29.34 38.23
N GLY A 19 -0.25 29.83 37.86
CA GLY A 19 -0.51 31.27 37.77
C GLY A 19 -1.82 31.64 37.09
N ALA A 20 -2.92 31.68 37.86
CA ALA A 20 -4.13 32.45 37.56
C ALA A 20 -4.41 33.37 38.76
N PRO A 21 -4.93 34.61 38.57
CA PRO A 21 -6.38 34.86 38.68
C PRO A 21 -6.85 35.97 37.68
N ALA A 22 -8.11 36.35 37.48
CA ALA A 22 -9.33 36.26 38.26
C ALA A 22 -10.59 36.34 37.36
N ARG A 23 -11.63 35.68 37.86
CA ARG A 23 -13.08 35.75 37.66
C ARG A 23 -13.70 37.05 37.11
N LYS A 24 -14.72 36.89 36.26
CA LYS A 24 -15.95 37.70 36.30
C LYS A 24 -17.15 36.76 36.06
N ASP A 25 -18.10 36.79 36.99
CA ASP A 25 -19.23 35.86 37.08
C ASP A 25 -20.40 36.22 36.14
N SER A 26 -20.98 35.17 35.50
CA SER A 26 -22.42 34.79 35.39
C SER A 26 -23.47 35.66 34.65
N PRO A 27 -24.65 35.08 34.28
CA PRO A 27 -25.01 33.68 34.00
C PRO A 27 -25.95 33.54 32.74
N GLU A 28 -26.63 32.38 32.61
CA GLU A 28 -27.86 32.09 31.82
C GLU A 28 -27.61 31.29 30.52
N SER A 29 -27.67 29.94 30.57
CA SER A 29 -28.81 29.01 30.53
C SER A 29 -29.10 28.52 29.11
N ASP A 30 -28.90 27.20 28.93
CA ASP A 30 -29.80 26.26 28.25
C ASP A 30 -29.04 25.22 27.41
N SER A 31 -29.26 23.96 27.78
CA SER A 31 -29.05 22.76 26.96
C SER A 31 -30.40 22.05 26.88
N PRO A 32 -30.67 21.17 25.89
CA PRO A 32 -30.09 21.07 24.55
C PRO A 32 -31.19 21.05 23.47
N GLU A 33 -31.02 21.77 22.35
CA GLU A 33 -31.86 21.53 21.18
C GLU A 33 -31.21 20.45 20.32
N SER A 34 -31.84 19.28 20.32
CA SER A 34 -31.55 18.17 19.44
C SER A 34 -31.84 18.56 18.00
N ASN A 35 -30.81 18.69 17.16
CA ASN A 35 -30.97 18.80 15.70
C ASN A 35 -31.28 17.42 15.11
N PRO A 36 -32.45 17.21 14.48
CA PRO A 36 -32.72 16.03 13.67
C PRO A 36 -32.47 16.39 12.21
N GLY A 37 -31.30 16.05 11.68
CA GLY A 37 -31.03 16.31 10.27
C GLY A 37 -29.58 16.31 9.86
N GLU A 38 -28.73 15.51 10.50
CA GLU A 38 -27.48 15.12 9.86
C GLU A 38 -27.80 13.91 9.00
N SER A 39 -28.20 14.17 7.75
CA SER A 39 -28.20 13.14 6.72
C SER A 39 -26.76 12.63 6.65
N ASN A 40 -26.53 11.45 7.23
CA ASN A 40 -25.36 10.65 6.96
C ASN A 40 -25.31 10.45 5.44
N SER A 41 -24.60 11.35 4.74
CA SER A 41 -24.13 11.05 3.40
C SER A 41 -23.19 9.89 3.60
N ASP A 42 -23.66 8.71 3.18
CA ASP A 42 -22.88 7.49 3.03
C ASP A 42 -21.44 7.86 2.66
N GLU A 43 -20.54 7.81 3.64
CA GLU A 43 -19.11 7.82 3.38
C GLU A 43 -18.79 6.44 2.86
N SER A 44 -19.19 6.19 1.61
CA SER A 44 -18.71 5.05 0.83
C SER A 44 -17.21 5.27 0.68
N ASN A 45 -16.43 4.72 1.62
CA ASN A 45 -14.99 4.78 1.63
C ASN A 45 -14.45 4.44 0.21
N PRO A 46 -13.94 5.42 -0.57
CA PRO A 46 -13.62 5.21 -1.97
C PRO A 46 -12.19 4.68 -2.12
N ASP A 47 -11.72 3.85 -1.18
CA ASP A 47 -10.37 3.30 -1.19
C ASP A 47 -10.08 2.41 -2.42
N CYS A 48 -11.15 1.94 -3.07
CA CYS A 48 -11.11 1.06 -4.22
C CYS A 48 -12.19 1.44 -5.24
N VAL A 49 -11.78 2.10 -6.33
CA VAL A 49 -12.68 2.56 -7.41
C VAL A 49 -12.41 1.83 -8.73
N THR A 50 -11.20 1.30 -8.92
CA THR A 50 -10.80 0.62 -10.16
C THR A 50 -10.21 -0.76 -9.84
N PRO A 51 -11.03 -1.82 -9.85
CA PRO A 51 -10.57 -3.18 -9.60
C PRO A 51 -9.78 -3.76 -10.78
N PHE A 52 -8.73 -4.52 -10.48
CA PHE A 52 -7.90 -5.23 -11.45
C PHE A 52 -7.24 -6.45 -10.79
N SER A 53 -6.40 -7.18 -11.52
CA SER A 53 -5.66 -8.33 -10.96
C SER A 53 -4.16 -8.25 -11.27
N ILE A 54 -3.35 -8.81 -10.37
CA ILE A 54 -1.91 -9.01 -10.56
C ILE A 54 -1.64 -10.51 -10.63
N LEU A 55 -1.14 -10.98 -11.77
CA LEU A 55 -0.66 -12.34 -12.00
C LEU A 55 0.86 -12.37 -11.85
N VAL A 56 1.38 -13.19 -10.95
CA VAL A 56 2.81 -13.50 -10.84
C VAL A 56 3.05 -14.82 -11.57
N SER A 57 3.85 -14.77 -12.63
CA SER A 57 4.23 -15.92 -13.45
C SER A 57 5.74 -16.06 -13.55
N ASN A 58 6.20 -17.26 -13.93
CA ASN A 58 7.61 -17.54 -14.11
C ASN A 58 7.79 -18.31 -15.44
N SER A 59 8.47 -17.68 -16.39
CA SER A 59 8.79 -18.26 -17.70
C SER A 59 10.15 -18.96 -17.73
N VAL A 60 10.93 -18.86 -16.66
CA VAL A 60 12.28 -19.48 -16.54
C VAL A 60 12.20 -20.87 -15.93
N THR A 61 11.34 -21.06 -14.93
CA THR A 61 11.14 -22.35 -14.25
C THR A 61 9.67 -22.68 -14.10
N ILE A 62 9.32 -23.97 -14.06
CA ILE A 62 7.95 -24.42 -13.81
C ILE A 62 7.59 -24.12 -12.35
N ALA A 63 6.87 -23.03 -12.13
CA ALA A 63 6.30 -22.64 -10.85
C ALA A 63 4.81 -22.32 -11.02
N PRO A 64 3.95 -22.64 -10.03
CA PRO A 64 2.54 -22.32 -10.11
C PRO A 64 2.34 -20.80 -10.12
N ASN A 65 1.49 -20.34 -11.03
CA ASN A 65 1.08 -18.95 -11.09
C ASN A 65 0.31 -18.56 -9.83
N LYS A 66 0.45 -17.30 -9.41
CA LYS A 66 -0.33 -16.72 -8.30
C LYS A 66 -1.03 -15.46 -8.74
N THR A 67 -2.32 -15.37 -8.48
CA THR A 67 -3.13 -14.19 -8.81
C THR A 67 -3.57 -13.49 -7.54
N TYR A 68 -3.47 -12.16 -7.53
CA TYR A 68 -3.88 -11.30 -6.43
C TYR A 68 -4.94 -10.32 -6.93
N SER A 69 -6.07 -10.26 -6.21
CA SER A 69 -7.07 -9.21 -6.42
C SER A 69 -6.51 -7.88 -5.92
N ALA A 70 -6.60 -6.88 -6.78
CA ALA A 70 -6.00 -5.59 -6.58
C ALA A 70 -7.01 -4.49 -6.93
N CYS A 71 -6.79 -3.29 -6.41
CA CYS A 71 -7.62 -2.15 -6.75
C CYS A 71 -6.85 -0.86 -6.60
N VAL A 72 -7.20 0.21 -7.32
CA VAL A 72 -6.67 1.56 -7.09
C VAL A 72 -7.80 2.55 -6.84
N VAL A 73 -7.47 3.63 -6.14
CA VAL A 73 -8.26 4.87 -6.15
C VAL A 73 -8.13 5.53 -7.53
N CYS A 74 -8.90 6.60 -7.80
CA CYS A 74 -8.81 7.34 -9.04
C CYS A 74 -7.35 7.75 -9.34
N ARG A 75 -6.82 7.30 -10.50
CA ARG A 75 -5.46 7.56 -10.98
C ARG A 75 -4.33 7.01 -10.08
N GLY A 76 -4.63 6.07 -9.19
CA GLY A 76 -3.62 5.39 -8.38
C GLY A 76 -2.68 4.55 -9.24
N THR A 77 -1.41 4.50 -8.87
CA THR A 77 -0.37 3.77 -9.61
C THR A 77 -0.30 2.31 -9.19
N LEU A 78 0.26 1.47 -10.05
CA LEU A 78 0.53 0.06 -9.75
C LEU A 78 1.43 -0.09 -8.52
N LEU A 79 2.45 0.74 -8.37
CA LEU A 79 3.31 0.76 -7.18
C LEU A 79 2.50 1.02 -5.90
N GLY A 80 1.59 2.00 -5.92
CA GLY A 80 0.76 2.32 -4.77
C GLY A 80 -0.06 1.11 -4.30
N GLU A 81 -0.66 0.39 -5.24
CA GLU A 81 -1.43 -0.82 -4.91
C GLU A 81 -0.54 -2.00 -4.51
N MET A 82 0.60 -2.23 -5.18
CA MET A 82 1.57 -3.24 -4.77
C MET A 82 2.03 -3.01 -3.33
N THR A 83 2.33 -1.76 -2.95
CA THR A 83 2.67 -1.39 -1.57
C THR A 83 1.54 -1.72 -0.58
N ARG A 84 0.29 -1.43 -0.95
CA ARG A 84 -0.87 -1.73 -0.11
C ARG A 84 -1.12 -3.24 0.03
N LEU A 85 -0.99 -4.01 -1.04
CA LEU A 85 -1.08 -5.47 -1.02
C LEU A 85 -0.03 -6.09 -0.10
N GLN A 86 1.21 -5.60 -0.18
CA GLN A 86 2.29 -6.04 0.70
C GLN A 86 2.01 -5.70 2.17
N LYS A 87 1.52 -4.48 2.47
CA LYS A 87 1.19 -4.05 3.85
C LYS A 87 0.07 -4.89 4.47
N LYS A 88 -0.92 -5.31 3.68
CA LYS A 88 -2.02 -6.18 4.13
C LYS A 88 -1.59 -7.63 4.36
N ASN A 89 -0.31 -7.96 4.18
CA ASN A 89 0.29 -9.29 4.34
C ASN A 89 -0.47 -10.41 3.61
N LYS A 90 -0.94 -10.16 2.39
CA LYS A 90 -1.71 -11.14 1.59
C LYS A 90 -0.84 -12.18 0.86
N GLY A 91 0.36 -12.46 1.35
CA GLY A 91 1.32 -13.33 0.65
C GLY A 91 1.85 -12.75 -0.66
N PHE A 92 1.67 -11.44 -0.89
CA PHE A 92 2.32 -10.69 -1.96
C PHE A 92 3.48 -9.89 -1.37
N ARG A 93 4.69 -10.12 -1.86
CA ARG A 93 5.88 -9.37 -1.45
C ARG A 93 6.63 -8.89 -2.68
N PHE A 94 7.23 -7.72 -2.62
CA PHE A 94 8.08 -7.20 -3.68
C PHE A 94 9.11 -6.23 -3.12
N THR A 95 10.20 -6.07 -3.86
CA THR A 95 11.20 -5.02 -3.62
C THR A 95 11.46 -4.26 -4.90
N TYR A 96 11.85 -3.00 -4.76
CA TYR A 96 12.28 -2.17 -5.88
C TYR A 96 13.43 -1.29 -5.43
N THR A 97 14.21 -0.81 -6.40
CA THR A 97 15.19 0.25 -6.21
C THR A 97 14.73 1.50 -6.94
N GLU A 98 15.06 2.66 -6.39
CA GLU A 98 14.91 3.92 -7.11
C GLU A 98 16.07 4.10 -8.08
N ASP A 99 15.76 4.22 -9.36
CA ASP A 99 16.70 4.67 -10.38
C ASP A 99 16.50 6.18 -10.64
N PRO A 100 17.55 7.00 -10.64
CA PRO A 100 17.41 8.45 -10.81
C PRO A 100 16.88 8.88 -12.19
N ASN A 101 16.98 8.03 -13.20
CA ASN A 101 16.52 8.31 -14.56
C ASN A 101 15.15 7.69 -14.86
N TYR A 102 14.83 6.55 -14.24
CA TYR A 102 13.65 5.75 -14.58
C TYR A 102 12.65 5.56 -13.44
N GLY A 103 13.02 5.92 -12.20
CA GLY A 103 12.21 5.72 -11.01
C GLY A 103 12.23 4.27 -10.49
N PRO A 104 11.13 3.80 -9.87
CA PRO A 104 11.06 2.49 -9.23
C PRO A 104 11.26 1.31 -10.19
N TYR A 105 12.41 0.64 -10.09
CA TYR A 105 12.73 -0.58 -10.81
C TYR A 105 12.38 -1.82 -9.97
N LEU A 106 11.47 -2.66 -10.48
CA LEU A 106 11.03 -3.88 -9.81
C LEU A 106 12.15 -4.91 -9.75
N GLN A 107 12.65 -5.20 -8.54
CA GLN A 107 13.78 -6.09 -8.33
C GLN A 107 13.34 -7.53 -8.03
N SER A 108 12.42 -7.69 -7.09
CA SER A 108 11.94 -9.00 -6.68
C SER A 108 10.44 -9.04 -6.49
N VAL A 109 9.85 -10.21 -6.73
CA VAL A 109 8.47 -10.53 -6.37
C VAL A 109 8.47 -11.88 -5.66
N ASN A 110 7.79 -11.95 -4.52
CA ASN A 110 7.66 -13.14 -3.67
C ASN A 110 9.00 -13.82 -3.33
N GLY A 111 10.06 -13.01 -3.17
CA GLY A 111 11.40 -13.48 -2.80
C GLY A 111 12.27 -13.94 -3.97
N LEU A 112 11.75 -13.94 -5.20
CA LEU A 112 12.52 -14.26 -6.39
C LEU A 112 13.05 -12.96 -7.03
N ASN A 113 14.37 -12.83 -7.06
CA ASN A 113 15.07 -11.63 -7.53
C ASN A 113 15.49 -11.76 -9.00
N GLY A 114 15.42 -10.67 -9.76
CA GLY A 114 16.13 -10.58 -11.03
C GLY A 114 17.65 -10.64 -10.84
N SER A 115 18.39 -11.08 -11.84
CA SER A 115 19.84 -11.27 -11.77
C SER A 115 20.49 -10.88 -13.09
N THR A 116 21.44 -9.93 -13.04
CA THR A 116 22.25 -9.60 -14.22
C THR A 116 23.14 -10.78 -14.62
N LYS A 117 23.67 -11.53 -13.65
CA LYS A 117 24.52 -12.70 -13.90
C LYS A 117 23.75 -13.81 -14.62
N ASP A 118 22.52 -14.07 -14.17
CA ASP A 118 21.67 -15.12 -14.72
C ASP A 118 20.75 -14.57 -15.83
N ARG A 119 20.94 -13.31 -16.24
CA ARG A 119 20.16 -12.61 -17.26
C ARG A 119 18.65 -12.68 -17.04
N THR A 120 18.21 -12.61 -15.79
CA THR A 120 16.79 -12.65 -15.41
C THR A 120 16.28 -11.31 -14.88
N TYR A 121 15.00 -11.05 -15.11
CA TYR A 121 14.31 -9.82 -14.67
C TYR A 121 12.80 -10.04 -14.53
N TRP A 122 12.11 -9.04 -13.98
CA TRP A 122 10.65 -8.99 -13.94
C TRP A 122 10.12 -8.16 -15.11
N GLU A 123 9.56 -8.84 -16.10
CA GLU A 123 8.86 -8.24 -17.23
C GLU A 123 7.44 -7.81 -16.80
N LEU A 124 7.06 -6.57 -17.13
CA LEU A 124 5.72 -6.05 -16.87
C LEU A 124 4.87 -6.13 -18.13
N LEU A 125 3.75 -6.85 -18.04
CA LEU A 125 2.76 -6.93 -19.10
C LEU A 125 1.39 -6.51 -18.56
N VAL A 126 0.52 -6.08 -19.46
CA VAL A 126 -0.91 -5.97 -19.21
C VAL A 126 -1.65 -6.82 -20.23
N LYS A 127 -2.50 -7.72 -19.75
CA LYS A 127 -3.47 -8.42 -20.57
C LYS A 127 -4.77 -7.62 -20.54
N LYS A 128 -5.15 -7.13 -21.71
CA LYS A 128 -6.46 -6.58 -22.03
C LYS A 128 -7.26 -7.62 -22.82
N ALA A 129 -8.54 -7.37 -23.06
CA ALA A 129 -9.50 -8.32 -23.64
C ALA A 129 -8.90 -9.31 -24.66
N ASN A 130 -8.23 -8.81 -25.70
CA ASN A 130 -7.69 -9.64 -26.78
C ASN A 130 -6.16 -9.50 -26.99
N GLU A 131 -5.47 -8.78 -26.10
CA GLU A 131 -4.05 -8.47 -26.32
C GLU A 131 -3.27 -8.51 -25.01
N THR A 132 -2.02 -8.96 -25.10
CA THR A 132 -1.03 -8.83 -24.04
C THR A 132 0.03 -7.85 -24.51
N ILE A 133 0.11 -6.72 -23.83
CA ILE A 133 1.02 -5.63 -24.16
C ILE A 133 2.15 -5.60 -23.13
N ARG A 134 3.39 -5.49 -23.60
CA ARG A 134 4.53 -5.16 -22.74
C ARG A 134 4.50 -3.68 -22.40
N LEU A 135 4.54 -3.36 -21.11
CA LEU A 135 4.52 -1.97 -20.67
C LEU A 135 5.81 -1.25 -21.06
N ASN A 136 5.68 0.00 -21.49
CA ASN A 136 6.79 0.91 -21.77
C ASN A 136 7.08 1.86 -20.59
N VAL A 137 6.43 1.64 -19.44
CA VAL A 137 6.60 2.40 -18.20
C VAL A 137 6.78 1.43 -17.02
N GLY A 138 7.43 1.89 -15.96
CA GLY A 138 7.65 1.11 -14.74
C GLY A 138 6.43 1.08 -13.80
N ILE A 139 6.54 0.30 -12.72
CA ILE A 139 5.49 0.15 -11.69
C ILE A 139 5.08 1.49 -11.07
N GLY A 140 6.00 2.46 -11.00
CA GLY A 140 5.75 3.78 -10.41
C GLY A 140 4.86 4.69 -11.25
N ALA A 141 4.79 4.48 -12.56
CA ALA A 141 4.08 5.38 -13.49
C ALA A 141 2.87 4.73 -14.16
N PHE A 142 2.77 3.40 -14.15
CA PHE A 142 1.63 2.70 -14.72
C PHE A 142 0.37 2.91 -13.86
N ILE A 143 -0.74 3.31 -14.50
CA ILE A 143 -2.07 3.47 -13.89
C ILE A 143 -2.96 2.34 -14.42
N PRO A 144 -3.35 1.35 -13.60
CA PRO A 144 -4.23 0.27 -14.02
C PRO A 144 -5.61 0.76 -14.42
N SER A 145 -6.19 0.12 -15.44
CA SER A 145 -7.59 0.26 -15.83
C SER A 145 -8.44 -0.86 -15.24
N GLU A 146 -9.75 -0.66 -15.22
CA GLU A 146 -10.67 -1.67 -14.72
C GLU A 146 -10.55 -2.96 -15.52
N ASN A 147 -10.55 -4.10 -14.81
CA ASN A 147 -10.41 -5.44 -15.37
C ASN A 147 -9.08 -5.74 -16.09
N ASP A 148 -8.07 -4.86 -15.97
CA ASP A 148 -6.72 -5.20 -16.39
C ASP A 148 -6.24 -6.45 -15.63
N GLN A 149 -5.53 -7.33 -16.34
CA GLN A 149 -4.67 -8.32 -15.69
C GLN A 149 -3.22 -7.91 -15.92
N ILE A 150 -2.61 -7.35 -14.87
CA ILE A 150 -1.19 -7.02 -14.85
C ILE A 150 -0.42 -8.30 -14.60
N ILE A 151 0.57 -8.59 -15.44
CA ILE A 151 1.41 -9.79 -15.33
C ILE A 151 2.81 -9.34 -14.96
N LEU A 152 3.27 -9.77 -13.79
CA LEU A 152 4.66 -9.70 -13.37
C LEU A 152 5.30 -11.05 -13.74
N ASN A 153 6.00 -11.08 -14.87
CA ASN A 153 6.55 -12.30 -15.43
C ASN A 153 8.06 -12.37 -15.18
N PHE A 154 8.51 -13.37 -14.43
CA PHE A 154 9.93 -13.64 -14.29
C PHE A 154 10.46 -14.25 -15.58
N LYS A 155 11.47 -13.63 -16.19
CA LYS A 155 11.91 -13.92 -17.55
C LYS A 155 13.42 -13.77 -17.72
N GLU A 156 13.98 -14.51 -18.67
CA GLU A 156 15.37 -14.38 -19.13
C GLU A 156 15.46 -13.49 -20.37
N TYR A 157 16.54 -12.72 -20.54
CA TYR A 157 16.83 -11.87 -21.72
C TYR A 157 18.16 -12.21 -22.36
#